data_AF-A0A820NHT0-F1
#
_entry.id   AF-A0A820NHT0-F1
#
_cell.length_a   1.000
_cell.length_b   1.000
_cell.length_c   1.000
_cell.angle_alpha   90.00
_cell.angle_beta   90.00
_cell.angle_gamma   90.00
#
_symmetry.space_group_name_H-M   'P 1'
#
loop_
_entity.id
_entity.type
_entity.pdbx_description
1 polymer ?
#
loop_
_entity_poly.entity_id
_entity_poly.type
_entity_poly.pdbx_seq_one_letter_code
_entity_poly.pdbx_strand_id
1 'polypeptide(L)' 'ERCISDGITHVLIGMAGQDIDSGEYSGAEWSMYYDQEYGYTQLWANRTYFHFTYYHNDNDALIDQFVLTK' A
#
# COMPACT_ATOMS: atom_id res chain seq x y z
N GLU A 1 -18.40 6.83 1.03
CA GLU A 1 -17.76 7.38 -0.18
C GLU A 1 -16.39 6.75 -0.33
N ARG A 2 -16.02 6.36 -1.56
CA ARG A 2 -14.83 5.54 -1.83
C ARG A 2 -13.53 6.35 -1.95
N CYS A 3 -13.63 7.62 -2.39
CA CYS A 3 -12.51 8.56 -2.50
C CYS A 3 -12.99 9.99 -2.16
N ILE A 4 -12.25 10.70 -1.33
CA ILE A 4 -12.50 12.11 -0.96
C ILE A 4 -11.30 12.93 -1.45
N SER A 5 -11.54 14.06 -2.12
CA SER A 5 -10.49 14.87 -2.79
C SER A 5 -9.36 15.29 -1.84
N ASP A 6 -9.70 15.62 -0.61
CA ASP A 6 -8.78 16.06 0.44
C ASP A 6 -8.69 15.05 1.60
N GLY A 7 -9.01 13.79 1.29
CA GLY A 7 -8.92 12.68 2.23
C GLY A 7 -7.48 12.28 2.52
N ILE A 8 -7.27 11.64 3.67
CA ILE A 8 -5.98 11.02 4.02
C ILE A 8 -5.92 9.63 3.38
N THR A 9 -4.85 9.36 2.64
CA THR A 9 -4.53 8.00 2.19
C THR A 9 -3.90 7.21 3.34
N HIS A 10 -4.56 6.14 3.75
CA HIS A 10 -4.02 5.20 4.74
C HIS A 10 -3.39 4.00 4.03
N VAL A 11 -2.18 3.62 4.45
CA VAL A 11 -1.46 2.45 3.92
C VAL A 11 -0.97 1.60 5.09
N LEU A 12 -1.24 0.29 5.05
CA LEU A 12 -0.75 -0.69 6.01
C LEU A 12 0.40 -1.48 5.39
N ILE A 13 1.59 -1.42 6.00
CA ILE A 13 2.83 -2.05 5.49
C ILE A 13 3.45 -3.02 6.51
N GLY A 14 2.60 -3.71 7.28
CA GLY A 14 3.00 -4.56 8.41
C GLY A 14 3.57 -5.94 8.03
N MET A 15 3.85 -6.21 6.75
CA MET A 15 4.13 -7.57 6.24
C MET A 15 5.63 -7.80 5.97
N ALA A 16 6.49 -7.38 6.88
CA ALA A 16 7.95 -7.44 6.71
C ALA A 16 8.59 -8.79 7.11
N GLY A 17 7.84 -9.77 7.63
CA GLY A 17 8.39 -11.11 7.92
C GLY A 17 7.91 -11.82 9.20
N GLN A 18 6.96 -11.27 9.95
CA GLN A 18 6.23 -12.01 10.99
C GLN A 18 5.10 -12.80 10.32
N ASP A 19 4.83 -14.04 10.77
CA ASP A 19 3.79 -14.92 10.25
C ASP A 19 2.55 -14.14 9.79
N ILE A 20 2.26 -14.26 8.49
CA ILE A 20 1.07 -13.68 7.88
C ILE A 20 -0.15 -14.33 8.54
N ASP A 21 -1.00 -13.51 9.15
CA ASP A 21 -2.26 -13.99 9.73
C ASP A 21 -3.12 -14.62 8.63
N SER A 22 -3.71 -15.77 8.92
CA SER A 22 -4.64 -16.50 8.05
C SER A 22 -6.06 -15.94 8.05
N GLY A 23 -6.31 -14.84 8.76
CA GLY A 23 -7.61 -14.19 8.80
C GLY A 23 -8.12 -13.78 7.42
N GLU A 24 -9.39 -14.07 7.13
CA GLU A 24 -10.03 -13.64 5.90
C GLU A 24 -10.24 -12.12 5.90
N TYR A 25 -9.73 -11.45 4.87
CA TYR A 25 -10.01 -10.04 4.66
C TYR A 25 -11.44 -9.84 4.12
N SER A 26 -12.30 -9.22 4.92
CA SER A 26 -13.72 -9.06 4.59
C SER A 26 -14.02 -7.96 3.55
N GLY A 27 -13.01 -7.23 3.07
CA GLY A 27 -13.19 -6.17 2.07
C GLY A 27 -13.92 -4.94 2.60
N ALA A 28 -13.21 -3.85 2.84
CA ALA A 28 -13.84 -2.57 3.16
C ALA A 28 -14.07 -1.75 1.87
N GLU A 29 -15.21 -1.05 1.75
CA GLU A 29 -15.53 -0.27 0.53
C GLU A 29 -14.48 0.81 0.20
N TRP A 30 -13.81 1.35 1.22
CA TRP A 30 -12.76 2.36 1.07
C TRP A 30 -11.39 1.77 0.70
N SER A 31 -11.24 0.45 0.74
CA SER A 31 -9.98 -0.21 0.41
C SER A 31 -9.79 -0.27 -1.10
N MET A 32 -8.70 0.32 -1.59
CA MET A 32 -8.35 0.28 -3.01
C MET A 32 -7.51 -0.94 -3.36
N TYR A 33 -6.66 -1.37 -2.44
CA TYR A 33 -5.75 -2.48 -2.64
C TYR A 33 -5.54 -3.25 -1.34
N TYR A 34 -5.44 -4.56 -1.46
CA TYR A 34 -5.15 -5.49 -0.37
C TYR A 34 -4.28 -6.60 -0.92
N ASP A 35 -3.32 -7.00 -0.11
CA ASP A 35 -2.44 -8.13 -0.40
C ASP A 35 -2.10 -8.84 0.90
N GLN A 36 -1.73 -10.11 0.79
CA GLN A 36 -1.41 -10.99 1.90
C GLN A 36 -0.08 -11.70 1.63
N GLU A 37 0.93 -10.92 1.27
CA GLU A 37 2.27 -11.39 0.93
C GLU A 37 3.34 -10.54 1.60
N TYR A 38 4.51 -11.17 1.82
CA TYR A 38 5.65 -10.45 2.38
C TYR A 38 6.22 -9.46 1.37
N GLY A 39 6.51 -8.25 1.83
CA GLY A 39 7.01 -7.21 0.95
C GLY A 39 7.64 -6.02 1.65
N TYR A 40 8.12 -5.09 0.84
CA TYR A 40 8.66 -3.80 1.29
C TYR A 40 8.15 -2.67 0.42
N THR A 41 8.25 -1.45 0.94
CA THR A 41 7.83 -0.24 0.24
C THR A 41 8.97 0.73 0.07
N GLN A 42 9.01 1.41 -1.07
CA GLN A 42 9.89 2.56 -1.28
C GLN A 42 9.07 3.83 -1.37
N LEU A 43 9.53 4.86 -0.65
CA LEU A 43 8.89 6.16 -0.62
C LEU A 43 9.85 7.20 -1.20
N TRP A 44 9.38 7.95 -2.19
CA TRP A 44 10.09 9.12 -2.70
C TRP A 44 9.22 10.35 -2.59
N ALA A 45 9.76 11.43 -2.03
CA ALA A 45 8.99 12.64 -1.79
C ALA A 45 9.77 13.90 -2.15
N ASN A 46 9.06 14.87 -2.72
CA ASN A 46 9.51 16.25 -2.87
C ASN A 46 8.37 17.22 -2.48
N ARG A 47 8.55 18.51 -2.76
CA ARG A 47 7.60 19.56 -2.33
C ARG A 47 6.18 19.38 -2.88
N THR A 48 6.00 18.75 -4.04
CA THR A 48 4.70 18.63 -4.73
C THR A 48 4.32 17.21 -5.10
N TYR A 49 5.23 16.25 -4.94
CA TYR A 49 5.02 14.86 -5.32
C TYR A 49 5.44 13.93 -4.19
N PHE A 50 4.62 12.91 -3.96
CA PHE A 50 4.94 11.74 -3.17
C PHE A 50 4.68 10.52 -4.04
N HIS A 51 5.67 9.66 -4.20
CA HIS A 51 5.59 8.41 -4.94
C HIS A 51 5.75 7.26 -3.96
N PHE A 52 4.77 6.37 -3.96
CA PHE A 52 4.75 5.14 -3.20
C PHE A 52 4.88 3.97 -4.16
N THR A 53 5.75 3.02 -3.83
CA THR A 53 5.84 1.73 -4.51
C THR A 53 5.90 0.61 -3.48
N TYR A 54 5.20 -0.49 -3.77
CA TYR A 54 5.18 -1.72 -2.98
C TYR A 54 5.69 -2.88 -3.82
N TYR A 55 6.59 -3.67 -3.24
CA TYR A 55 7.23 -4.82 -3.87
C TYR A 55 7.05 -6.08 -3.03
N HIS A 56 6.97 -7.24 -3.69
CA HIS A 56 7.10 -8.53 -3.02
C HIS A 56 8.56 -8.88 -2.76
N ASN A 57 8.82 -9.52 -1.62
CA ASN A 57 10.16 -9.89 -1.19
C ASN A 57 10.75 -11.08 -1.98
N ASP A 58 9.90 -11.94 -2.54
CA ASP A 58 10.31 -13.19 -3.18
C ASP A 58 10.96 -12.98 -4.56
N ASN A 59 10.51 -11.95 -5.28
CA ASN A 59 10.84 -11.73 -6.69
C ASN A 59 11.11 -10.26 -7.07
N ASP A 60 11.07 -9.34 -6.11
CA ASP A 60 11.21 -7.89 -6.33
C ASP A 60 10.21 -7.32 -7.38
N ALA A 61 9.08 -7.98 -7.59
CA ALA A 61 8.04 -7.49 -8.50
C ALA A 61 7.37 -6.27 -7.89
N LEU A 62 7.10 -5.26 -8.72
CA LEU A 62 6.30 -4.11 -8.36
C LEU A 62 4.81 -4.51 -8.38
N ILE A 63 4.15 -4.38 -7.23
CA ILE A 63 2.81 -4.91 -7.01
C ILE A 63 1.76 -3.78 -6.96
N ASP A 64 2.06 -2.72 -6.23
CA ASP A 64 1.22 -1.53 -6.16
C ASP A 64 2.05 -0.26 -6.22
N GLN A 65 1.47 0.79 -6.80
CA GLN A 65 2.08 2.11 -6.86
C GLN A 65 1.02 3.21 -6.96
N PHE A 66 1.30 4.35 -6.34
CA PHE A 66 0.52 5.56 -6.55
C PHE A 66 1.35 6.83 -6.34
N VAL A 67 0.86 7.91 -6.93
CA VAL A 67 1.44 9.25 -6.78
C VAL A 67 0.40 10.16 -6.13
N LEU A 68 0.80 10.86 -5.07
CA LEU A 68 0.04 11.97 -4.51
C LEU A 68 0.68 13.28 -4.96
N THR A 69 -0.16 14.21 -5.40
CA THR A 69 0.26 15.54 -5.88
C THR A 69 -0.40 16.63 -5.05
N LYS A 70 0.35 17.70 -4.76
CA LYS A 70 -0.15 18.91 -4.11
C LYS A 70 -0.55 19.97 -5.12
#